data_AF-A0A7S3ZV78-F1
#
_entry.id   AF-A0A7S3ZV78-F1
#
_cell.length_a   1.000
_cell.length_b   1.000
_cell.length_c   1.000
_cell.angle_alpha   90.00
_cell.angle_beta   90.00
_cell.angle_gamma   90.00
#
_symmetry.space_group_name_H-M   'P 1'
#
loop_
_entity.id
_entity.type
_entity.pdbx_description
1 polymer ?
#
loop_
_entity_poly.entity_id
_entity_poly.type
_entity_poly.pdbx_seq_one_letter_code
_entity_poly.pdbx_strand_id
1 'polypeptide(L)'
;MGPLTPRNPRLRTKYPYNDMVWKKLDPDTKGFAEIKQVIKYADDVEMCCPGLVDRFQEVAKNGKLTKDAFDNYGKPTDRAKHRAKRAKRHDLGELRQLFDTIVKAGEKDIKLADLVRHKREVNRICPELITEFSDIDQDNSCSVSWDELRVFAGGTDDWLKFQLQNIIGLDGLKDQIHQFHQSISLDKKRQAAGFDVKDAGGKYHMIFQGNPGTGKTTMGRVVAALLKRIGITQSDLLVEVQRDQLVAGYVGQTAPKTQEKIDEACAGVLFVDEAYRLSQGSKSGSDYGKEAIETLMGAMTEPPGKAPVMVFAGYPNDMASFMQANSGLYRRIAYTFDFEDYTPLDLAKILGKMAQGKGFGLSADLTSNNFEVLSRMIEEGTLPEARALMNGGICERIFTFAKQSLDGRCQASGQVSVEITAEDITMAMTRIPPPPRRDDGGDDDDGGGGGGGGGGDERLRLELTNVKQQLILVKQQLRTARADSSRLRGELDRTKALLA
;
A
#
# COMPACT_ATOMS: atom_id res chain seq x y z
N MET A 1 -14.21 -25.44 60.14
CA MET A 1 -15.13 -24.28 60.16
C MET A 1 -14.64 -23.29 59.10
N GLY A 2 -15.47 -22.95 58.11
CA GLY A 2 -15.14 -21.96 57.06
C GLY A 2 -15.26 -20.50 57.53
N PRO A 3 -15.33 -19.49 56.64
CA PRO A 3 -15.37 -19.58 55.17
C PRO A 3 -14.41 -18.67 54.38
N LEU A 4 -14.39 -18.93 53.06
CA LEU A 4 -13.80 -18.16 51.96
C LEU A 4 -14.34 -16.72 51.83
N THR A 5 -13.51 -15.78 51.38
CA THR A 5 -13.80 -14.91 50.21
C THR A 5 -12.50 -14.46 49.53
N PRO A 6 -12.50 -14.27 48.19
CA PRO A 6 -11.28 -14.05 47.40
C PRO A 6 -10.99 -12.55 47.17
N ARG A 7 -9.76 -12.09 47.43
CA ARG A 7 -9.30 -10.79 46.92
C ARG A 7 -8.81 -10.93 45.48
N ASN A 8 -9.71 -10.56 44.58
CA ASN A 8 -9.60 -10.46 43.13
C ASN A 8 -8.37 -9.63 42.68
N PRO A 9 -7.35 -10.19 42.00
CA PRO A 9 -6.31 -9.42 41.33
C PRO A 9 -6.74 -9.17 39.88
N ARG A 10 -7.81 -8.39 39.70
CA ARG A 10 -8.21 -7.84 38.40
C ARG A 10 -8.43 -6.36 38.57
N LEU A 11 -7.37 -5.58 38.36
CA LEU A 11 -7.34 -4.16 37.97
C LEU A 11 -5.87 -3.75 37.79
N ARG A 12 -5.16 -4.38 36.84
CA ARG A 12 -3.98 -3.76 36.24
C ARG A 12 -4.49 -2.93 35.08
N THR A 13 -4.57 -1.62 35.29
CA THR A 13 -4.81 -0.63 34.25
C THR A 13 -3.75 -0.81 33.15
N LYS A 14 -4.20 -1.13 31.94
CA LYS A 14 -3.42 -0.93 30.71
C LYS A 14 -3.23 0.60 30.57
N TYR A 15 -2.05 1.02 30.10
CA TYR A 15 -1.57 2.41 29.88
C TYR A 15 -0.92 3.11 31.10
N PRO A 16 0.32 2.74 31.48
CA PRO A 16 1.06 3.38 32.58
C PRO A 16 1.36 4.88 32.37
N TYR A 17 1.25 5.38 31.12
CA TYR A 17 1.56 6.76 30.78
C TYR A 17 0.41 7.74 31.11
N ASN A 18 -0.86 7.35 30.90
CA ASN A 18 -2.02 8.20 31.18
C ASN A 18 -2.21 8.47 32.68
N ASP A 19 -1.99 7.48 33.54
CA ASP A 19 -2.06 7.64 34.99
C ASP A 19 -1.01 8.63 35.52
N MET A 20 0.14 8.74 34.85
CA MET A 20 1.19 9.70 35.20
C MET A 20 0.80 11.13 34.81
N VAL A 21 0.28 11.33 33.59
CA VAL A 21 -0.21 12.64 33.13
C VAL A 21 -1.42 13.08 33.96
N TRP A 22 -2.33 12.17 34.28
CA TRP A 22 -3.50 12.47 35.13
C TRP A 22 -3.11 12.98 36.52
N LYS A 23 -2.08 12.41 37.14
CA LYS A 23 -1.56 12.91 38.44
C LYS A 23 -1.00 14.33 38.35
N LYS A 24 -0.50 14.76 37.18
CA LYS A 24 -0.08 16.15 36.96
C LYS A 24 -1.29 17.09 36.80
N LEU A 25 -2.36 16.61 36.15
CA LEU A 25 -3.59 17.37 35.90
C LEU A 25 -4.48 17.53 37.14
N ASP A 26 -4.48 16.53 38.02
CA ASP A 26 -5.25 16.51 39.27
C ASP A 26 -4.36 16.12 40.48
N PRO A 27 -3.40 16.99 40.86
CA PRO A 27 -2.44 16.69 41.93
C PRO A 27 -3.10 16.57 43.31
N ASP A 28 -4.25 17.24 43.49
CA ASP A 28 -5.02 17.24 44.73
C ASP A 28 -6.06 16.09 44.78
N THR A 29 -6.11 15.22 43.77
CA THR A 29 -7.05 14.08 43.67
C THR A 29 -8.53 14.46 43.78
N LYS A 30 -8.92 15.58 43.17
CA LYS A 30 -10.30 16.11 43.12
C LYS A 30 -11.21 15.33 42.18
N GLY A 31 -10.66 14.46 41.33
CA GLY A 31 -11.37 13.66 40.32
C GLY A 31 -11.62 14.40 39.00
N PHE A 32 -11.13 15.63 38.84
CA PHE A 32 -11.26 16.43 37.63
C PHE A 32 -10.10 17.42 37.47
N ALA A 33 -9.82 17.79 36.22
CA ALA A 33 -8.87 18.82 35.83
C ALA A 33 -9.60 20.01 35.19
N GLU A 34 -9.20 21.22 35.55
CA GLU A 34 -9.71 22.45 34.94
C GLU A 34 -8.85 22.87 33.74
N ILE A 35 -9.42 23.67 32.84
CA ILE A 35 -8.75 24.10 31.60
C ILE A 35 -7.35 24.70 31.84
N LYS A 36 -7.16 25.42 32.94
CA LYS A 36 -5.86 26.00 33.32
C LYS A 36 -4.79 24.93 33.54
N GLN A 37 -5.15 23.78 34.10
CA GLN A 37 -4.22 22.66 34.30
C GLN A 37 -3.97 21.92 32.99
N VAL A 38 -5.01 21.74 32.17
CA VAL A 38 -4.86 21.10 30.84
C VAL A 38 -3.94 21.89 29.92
N ILE A 39 -4.08 23.23 29.88
CA ILE A 39 -3.19 24.10 29.11
C ILE A 39 -1.75 24.07 29.68
N LYS A 40 -1.61 24.08 31.01
CA LYS A 40 -0.28 24.05 31.66
C LYS A 40 0.53 22.80 31.30
N TYR A 41 -0.14 21.68 31.05
CA TYR A 41 0.48 20.40 30.66
C TYR A 41 0.09 19.99 29.24
N ALA A 42 -0.16 20.96 28.36
CA ALA A 42 -0.69 20.71 27.02
C ALA A 42 0.15 19.70 26.21
N ASP A 43 1.48 19.79 26.23
CA ASP A 43 2.36 18.86 25.51
C ASP A 43 2.23 17.42 26.04
N ASP A 44 2.19 17.25 27.38
CA ASP A 44 1.99 15.95 28.02
C ASP A 44 0.59 15.38 27.69
N VAL A 45 -0.43 16.25 27.64
CA VAL A 45 -1.82 15.91 27.30
C VAL A 45 -1.94 15.52 25.83
N GLU A 46 -1.37 16.29 24.92
CA GLU A 46 -1.40 16.02 23.48
C GLU A 46 -0.63 14.74 23.14
N MET A 47 0.45 14.44 23.85
CA MET A 47 1.20 13.20 23.62
C MET A 47 0.42 11.94 24.02
N CYS A 48 -0.45 12.01 25.03
CA CYS A 48 -1.25 10.87 25.49
C CYS A 48 -2.69 10.84 24.96
N CYS A 49 -3.23 12.00 24.59
CA CYS A 49 -4.60 12.23 24.14
C CYS A 49 -4.59 13.31 23.02
N PRO A 50 -4.14 12.97 21.79
CA PRO A 50 -3.99 13.95 20.71
C PRO A 50 -5.30 14.66 20.34
N GLY A 51 -5.26 15.99 20.23
CA GLY A 51 -6.37 16.88 19.94
C GLY A 51 -7.29 17.18 21.13
N LEU A 52 -7.00 16.66 22.33
CA LEU A 52 -7.83 16.89 23.52
C LEU A 52 -7.85 18.36 23.93
N VAL A 53 -6.73 19.06 23.77
CA VAL A 53 -6.62 20.47 24.15
C VAL A 53 -7.54 21.32 23.28
N ASP A 54 -7.52 21.09 21.97
CA ASP A 54 -8.36 21.81 21.01
C ASP A 54 -9.85 21.53 21.21
N ARG A 55 -10.20 20.31 21.63
CA ARG A 55 -11.59 19.88 21.86
C ARG A 55 -12.00 19.91 23.34
N PHE A 56 -11.24 20.61 24.19
CA PHE A 56 -11.49 20.61 25.63
C PHE A 56 -12.94 21.01 25.97
N GLN A 57 -13.50 22.01 25.27
CA GLN A 57 -14.88 22.46 25.50
C GLN A 57 -15.94 21.40 25.16
N GLU A 58 -15.63 20.46 24.26
CA GLU A 58 -16.53 19.38 23.87
C GLU A 58 -16.53 18.24 24.90
N VAL A 59 -15.38 18.01 25.53
CA VAL A 59 -15.15 16.88 26.45
C VAL A 59 -15.42 17.27 27.90
N ALA A 60 -15.14 18.50 28.28
CA ALA A 60 -15.30 19.00 29.64
C ALA A 60 -16.76 19.33 29.96
N LYS A 61 -17.23 18.89 31.13
CA LYS A 61 -18.55 19.26 31.66
C LYS A 61 -18.39 20.39 32.68
N ASN A 62 -19.07 21.52 32.46
CA ASN A 62 -18.97 22.71 33.30
C ASN A 62 -17.51 23.20 33.48
N GLY A 63 -16.70 23.12 32.41
CA GLY A 63 -15.29 23.52 32.43
C GLY A 63 -14.35 22.54 33.15
N LYS A 64 -14.82 21.34 33.51
CA LYS A 64 -14.07 20.31 34.22
C LYS A 64 -13.96 19.04 33.38
N LEU A 65 -12.73 18.60 33.12
CA LEU A 65 -12.41 17.33 32.49
C LEU A 65 -12.30 16.26 33.58
N THR A 66 -13.08 15.18 33.52
CA THR A 66 -13.01 14.10 34.52
C THR A 66 -11.98 13.03 34.13
N LYS A 67 -11.52 12.24 35.11
CA LYS A 67 -10.57 11.15 34.86
C LYS A 67 -11.11 10.19 33.80
N ASP A 68 -12.38 9.79 33.93
CA ASP A 68 -13.03 8.91 32.97
C ASP A 68 -13.12 9.53 31.57
N ALA A 69 -13.35 10.84 31.44
CA ALA A 69 -13.40 11.49 30.14
C ALA A 69 -12.01 11.56 29.50
N PHE A 70 -10.97 11.82 30.28
CA PHE A 70 -9.57 11.80 29.85
C PHE A 70 -9.10 10.40 29.46
N ASP A 71 -9.34 9.39 30.31
CA ASP A 71 -8.92 8.02 30.05
C ASP A 71 -9.65 7.39 28.87
N ASN A 72 -10.86 7.87 28.54
CA ASN A 72 -11.64 7.38 27.41
C ASN A 72 -11.59 8.31 26.19
N TYR A 73 -10.86 9.42 26.25
CA TYR A 73 -10.68 10.30 25.10
C TYR A 73 -9.88 9.57 24.02
N GLY A 74 -10.36 9.60 22.77
CA GLY A 74 -9.78 8.82 21.67
C GLY A 74 -9.95 7.29 21.77
N LYS A 75 -10.41 6.76 22.92
CA LYS A 75 -10.78 5.34 23.02
C LYS A 75 -12.16 5.12 22.42
N PRO A 76 -12.44 3.94 21.83
CA PRO A 76 -13.79 3.61 21.40
C PRO A 76 -14.68 3.48 22.65
N THR A 77 -15.39 4.55 23.02
CA THR A 77 -16.48 4.48 24.01
C THR A 77 -17.66 3.72 23.41
N ASP A 78 -18.76 3.51 24.14
CA ASP A 78 -19.99 2.81 23.70
C ASP A 78 -20.55 3.22 22.31
N ARG A 79 -19.98 4.25 21.67
CA ARG A 79 -19.95 4.41 20.22
C ARG A 79 -19.56 3.15 19.44
N ALA A 80 -18.69 2.24 19.91
CA ALA A 80 -18.40 0.99 19.22
C ALA A 80 -19.59 -0.01 19.26
N LYS A 81 -20.37 -0.01 20.36
CA LYS A 81 -21.65 -0.74 20.41
C LYS A 81 -22.72 -0.06 19.55
N HIS A 82 -22.65 1.26 19.34
CA HIS A 82 -23.47 1.98 18.36
C HIS A 82 -22.96 1.84 16.91
N ARG A 83 -21.65 1.65 16.68
CA ARG A 83 -21.02 1.42 15.37
C ARG A 83 -21.44 0.07 14.80
N ALA A 84 -21.61 -0.92 15.69
CA ALA A 84 -22.25 -2.19 15.38
C ALA A 84 -23.79 -2.10 15.24
N LYS A 85 -24.43 -0.98 15.63
CA LYS A 85 -25.90 -0.87 15.71
C LYS A 85 -26.55 0.09 14.70
N ARG A 86 -25.80 0.80 13.85
CA ARG A 86 -26.37 1.48 12.66
C ARG A 86 -25.26 2.03 11.76
N ALA A 87 -24.73 1.21 10.85
CA ALA A 87 -24.70 1.71 9.48
C ALA A 87 -26.18 1.80 9.09
N LYS A 88 -26.80 2.98 9.26
CA LYS A 88 -28.02 3.24 8.50
C LYS A 88 -27.51 3.10 7.07
N ARG A 89 -27.85 2.00 6.39
CA ARG A 89 -27.58 1.89 4.96
C ARG A 89 -28.29 3.09 4.36
N HIS A 90 -27.50 4.09 4.00
CA HIS A 90 -28.04 5.28 3.39
C HIS A 90 -28.65 4.84 2.07
N ASP A 91 -29.85 5.33 1.77
CA ASP A 91 -30.42 5.06 0.46
C ASP A 91 -29.54 5.74 -0.58
N LEU A 92 -29.01 4.94 -1.52
CA LEU A 92 -28.08 5.45 -2.53
C LEU A 92 -28.76 6.50 -3.43
N GLY A 93 -30.09 6.43 -3.59
CA GLY A 93 -30.88 7.44 -4.29
C GLY A 93 -30.90 8.77 -3.54
N GLU A 94 -31.23 8.75 -2.25
CA GLU A 94 -31.20 9.95 -1.39
C GLU A 94 -29.80 10.58 -1.31
N LEU A 95 -28.75 9.77 -1.20
CA LEU A 95 -27.37 10.26 -1.22
C LEU A 95 -26.99 10.86 -2.56
N ARG A 96 -27.43 10.26 -3.67
CA ARG A 96 -27.15 10.79 -5.00
C ARG A 96 -27.82 12.14 -5.18
N GLN A 97 -29.07 12.26 -4.75
CA GLN A 97 -29.79 13.53 -4.76
C GLN A 97 -29.11 14.58 -3.88
N LEU A 98 -28.64 14.21 -2.68
CA LEU A 98 -27.85 15.09 -1.82
C LEU A 98 -26.58 15.56 -2.54
N PHE A 99 -25.83 14.63 -3.12
CA PHE A 99 -24.59 14.92 -3.85
C PHE A 99 -24.83 15.90 -4.99
N ASP A 100 -25.79 15.59 -5.87
CA ASP A 100 -26.14 16.43 -7.02
C ASP A 100 -26.71 17.79 -6.60
N THR A 101 -27.28 17.91 -5.39
CA THR A 101 -27.76 19.19 -4.82
C THR A 101 -26.62 20.06 -4.30
N ILE A 102 -25.58 19.45 -3.72
CA ILE A 102 -24.44 20.16 -3.13
C ILE A 102 -23.43 20.56 -4.21
N VAL A 103 -23.15 19.64 -5.15
CA VAL A 103 -22.15 19.86 -6.20
C VAL A 103 -22.70 20.82 -7.25
N LYS A 104 -22.01 21.94 -7.44
CA LYS A 104 -22.40 22.94 -8.45
C LYS A 104 -22.22 22.39 -9.85
N ALA A 105 -23.00 22.91 -10.79
CA ALA A 105 -22.88 22.56 -12.21
C ALA A 105 -21.43 22.76 -12.72
N GLY A 106 -20.81 21.67 -13.17
CA GLY A 106 -19.43 21.64 -13.67
C GLY A 106 -18.37 21.26 -12.63
N GLU A 107 -18.71 21.19 -11.35
CA GLU A 107 -17.85 20.63 -10.31
C GLU A 107 -18.06 19.11 -10.20
N LYS A 108 -17.05 18.38 -9.69
CA LYS A 108 -17.09 16.91 -9.58
C LYS A 108 -17.20 16.42 -8.14
N ASP A 109 -16.80 17.23 -7.17
CA ASP A 109 -16.59 16.81 -5.78
C ASP A 109 -17.22 17.81 -4.80
N ILE A 110 -17.64 17.32 -3.64
CA ILE A 110 -18.13 18.14 -2.53
C ILE A 110 -16.93 18.72 -1.78
N LYS A 111 -16.82 20.05 -1.69
CA LYS A 111 -15.79 20.72 -0.89
C LYS A 111 -16.29 21.04 0.51
N LEU A 112 -15.36 21.25 1.44
CA LEU A 112 -15.67 21.67 2.81
C LEU A 112 -16.59 22.92 2.87
N ALA A 113 -16.38 23.88 1.97
CA ALA A 113 -17.21 25.10 1.91
C ALA A 113 -18.68 24.79 1.55
N ASP A 114 -18.93 23.75 0.75
CA ASP A 114 -20.28 23.38 0.33
C ASP A 114 -21.02 22.64 1.44
N LEU A 115 -20.31 21.86 2.26
CA LEU A 115 -20.87 21.25 3.47
C LEU A 115 -21.36 22.30 4.49
N VAL A 116 -20.66 23.43 4.61
CA VAL A 116 -21.09 24.54 5.47
C VAL A 116 -22.36 25.20 4.91
N ARG A 117 -22.42 25.43 3.60
CA ARG A 117 -23.58 26.04 2.93
C ARG A 117 -24.84 25.16 2.99
N HIS A 118 -24.67 23.85 2.82
CA HIS A 118 -25.75 22.86 2.79
C HIS A 118 -25.89 22.10 4.11
N LYS A 119 -25.40 22.66 5.23
CA LYS A 119 -25.33 22.01 6.55
C LYS A 119 -26.65 21.41 7.02
N ARG A 120 -27.81 22.01 6.70
CA ARG A 120 -29.13 21.49 7.09
C ARG A 120 -29.46 20.19 6.38
N GLU A 121 -29.41 20.17 5.05
CA GLU A 121 -29.60 18.97 4.22
C GLU A 121 -28.58 17.88 4.57
N VAL A 122 -27.30 18.22 4.71
CA VAL A 122 -26.24 17.27 5.06
C VAL A 122 -26.53 16.60 6.41
N ASN A 123 -26.84 17.36 7.46
CA ASN A 123 -27.17 16.79 8.77
C ASN A 123 -28.44 15.92 8.76
N ARG A 124 -29.36 16.16 7.81
CA ARG A 124 -30.59 15.38 7.67
C ARG A 124 -30.35 14.03 6.99
N ILE A 125 -29.57 14.03 5.89
CA ILE A 125 -29.39 12.86 5.02
C ILE A 125 -28.13 12.07 5.41
N CYS A 126 -26.97 12.72 5.49
CA CYS A 126 -25.69 12.08 5.78
C CYS A 126 -24.84 12.98 6.70
N PRO A 127 -25.13 13.02 8.01
CA PRO A 127 -24.36 13.81 8.97
C PRO A 127 -22.87 13.40 9.03
N GLU A 128 -22.55 12.18 8.59
CA GLU A 128 -21.19 11.65 8.55
C GLU A 128 -20.28 12.41 7.58
N LEU A 129 -20.83 13.04 6.53
CA LEU A 129 -20.07 13.99 5.69
C LEU A 129 -19.45 15.14 6.49
N ILE A 130 -19.95 15.44 7.69
CA ILE A 130 -19.36 16.44 8.58
C ILE A 130 -18.53 15.77 9.68
N THR A 131 -19.07 14.74 10.33
CA THR A 131 -18.44 14.17 11.53
C THR A 131 -17.31 13.17 11.24
N GLU A 132 -17.32 12.58 10.04
CA GLU A 132 -16.40 11.53 9.59
C GLU A 132 -15.80 11.88 8.22
N PHE A 133 -15.67 13.18 7.92
CA PHE A 133 -15.17 13.66 6.62
C PHE A 133 -13.84 12.99 6.21
N SER A 134 -12.88 12.90 7.14
CA SER A 134 -11.58 12.24 6.90
C SER A 134 -11.66 10.72 6.68
N ASP A 135 -12.74 10.06 7.11
CA ASP A 135 -12.96 8.64 6.82
C ASP A 135 -13.59 8.44 5.43
N ILE A 136 -14.24 9.49 4.89
CA ILE A 136 -14.90 9.50 3.58
C ILE A 136 -13.90 9.95 2.49
N ASP A 137 -13.16 11.02 2.74
CA ASP A 137 -12.07 11.55 1.92
C ASP A 137 -10.84 10.61 2.03
N GLN A 138 -10.84 9.56 1.21
CA GLN A 138 -9.84 8.49 1.31
C GLN A 138 -8.51 8.88 0.67
N ASP A 139 -8.50 9.88 -0.20
CA ASP A 139 -7.31 10.39 -0.87
C ASP A 139 -6.72 11.65 -0.21
N ASN A 140 -7.35 12.16 0.85
CA ASN A 140 -7.00 13.41 1.55
C ASN A 140 -6.98 14.63 0.62
N SER A 141 -7.82 14.63 -0.42
CA SER A 141 -7.98 15.75 -1.36
C SER A 141 -8.64 16.98 -0.72
N CYS A 142 -9.14 16.86 0.51
CA CYS A 142 -10.01 17.85 1.16
C CYS A 142 -11.32 18.09 0.38
N SER A 143 -11.73 17.09 -0.40
CA SER A 143 -12.98 17.02 -1.13
C SER A 143 -13.52 15.59 -1.10
N VAL A 144 -14.81 15.43 -1.36
CA VAL A 144 -15.45 14.11 -1.40
C VAL A 144 -16.10 13.91 -2.77
N SER A 145 -15.59 12.93 -3.50
CA SER A 145 -16.18 12.50 -4.77
C SER A 145 -17.45 11.66 -4.56
N TRP A 146 -18.24 11.49 -5.61
CA TRP A 146 -19.43 10.62 -5.54
C TRP A 146 -19.04 9.18 -5.23
N ASP A 147 -17.92 8.71 -5.80
CA ASP A 147 -17.48 7.33 -5.58
C ASP A 147 -17.06 7.09 -4.12
N GLU A 148 -16.39 8.06 -3.47
CA GLU A 148 -16.06 8.00 -2.04
C GLU A 148 -17.31 7.99 -1.15
N LEU A 149 -18.28 8.87 -1.44
CA LEU A 149 -19.53 8.91 -0.69
C LEU A 149 -20.33 7.62 -0.88
N ARG A 150 -20.37 7.08 -2.12
CA ARG A 150 -21.01 5.79 -2.42
C ARG A 150 -20.30 4.65 -1.69
N VAL A 151 -18.97 4.66 -1.62
CA VAL A 151 -18.16 3.65 -0.93
C VAL A 151 -18.36 3.70 0.57
N PHE A 152 -18.45 4.90 1.15
CA PHE A 152 -18.74 5.10 2.56
C PHE A 152 -20.13 4.57 2.93
N ALA A 153 -21.13 4.88 2.11
CA ALA A 153 -22.50 4.42 2.30
C ALA A 153 -22.70 2.94 1.94
N GLY A 154 -21.86 2.43 1.06
CA GLY A 154 -21.89 1.08 0.50
C GLY A 154 -21.38 0.00 1.44
N GLY A 155 -21.43 -1.24 0.96
CA GLY A 155 -20.88 -2.39 1.69
C GLY A 155 -19.38 -2.57 1.45
N THR A 156 -18.79 -3.57 2.11
CA THR A 156 -17.39 -3.97 1.86
C THR A 156 -17.14 -4.30 0.39
N ASP A 157 -18.14 -4.83 -0.33
CA ASP A 157 -18.06 -5.09 -1.77
C ASP A 157 -17.83 -3.82 -2.59
N ASP A 158 -18.58 -2.75 -2.32
CA ASP A 158 -18.46 -1.48 -3.06
C ASP A 158 -17.13 -0.80 -2.75
N TRP A 159 -16.72 -0.83 -1.48
CA TRP A 159 -15.40 -0.36 -1.06
C TRP A 159 -14.28 -1.12 -1.76
N LEU A 160 -14.34 -2.46 -1.80
CA LEU A 160 -13.30 -3.28 -2.42
C LEU A 160 -13.22 -3.00 -3.93
N LYS A 161 -14.37 -2.93 -4.62
CA LYS A 161 -14.40 -2.57 -6.05
C LYS A 161 -13.73 -1.24 -6.32
N PHE A 162 -14.02 -0.22 -5.51
CA PHE A 162 -13.41 1.10 -5.67
C PHE A 162 -11.88 1.08 -5.43
N GLN A 163 -11.44 0.43 -4.35
CA GLN A 163 -10.01 0.30 -4.05
C GLN A 163 -9.25 -0.42 -5.17
N LEU A 164 -9.82 -1.51 -5.70
CA LEU A 164 -9.21 -2.27 -6.79
C LEU A 164 -9.25 -1.49 -8.13
N GLN A 165 -10.29 -0.70 -8.40
CA GLN A 165 -10.34 0.17 -9.59
C GLN A 165 -9.23 1.22 -9.60
N ASN A 166 -8.82 1.70 -8.42
CA ASN A 166 -7.73 2.67 -8.28
C ASN A 166 -6.33 2.06 -8.49
N ILE A 167 -6.22 0.72 -8.53
CA ILE A 167 -5.00 0.00 -8.88
C ILE A 167 -5.01 -0.25 -10.38
N ILE A 168 -3.97 0.16 -11.08
CA ILE A 168 -3.85 0.00 -12.53
C ILE A 168 -3.43 -1.45 -12.83
N GLY A 169 -3.97 -2.05 -13.89
CA GLY A 169 -3.62 -3.43 -14.31
C GLY A 169 -4.01 -4.51 -13.31
N LEU A 170 -3.33 -5.66 -13.35
CA LEU A 170 -3.50 -6.78 -12.41
C LEU A 170 -4.92 -7.35 -12.35
N ASP A 171 -5.64 -7.41 -13.47
CA ASP A 171 -7.05 -7.80 -13.49
C ASP A 171 -7.27 -9.23 -12.95
N GLY A 172 -6.38 -10.18 -13.29
CA GLY A 172 -6.41 -11.53 -12.73
C GLY A 172 -6.29 -11.56 -11.19
N LEU A 173 -5.40 -10.75 -10.62
CA LEU A 173 -5.25 -10.61 -9.17
C LEU A 173 -6.48 -9.97 -8.52
N LYS A 174 -7.05 -8.94 -9.14
CA LYS A 174 -8.26 -8.28 -8.64
C LYS A 174 -9.43 -9.26 -8.56
N ASP A 175 -9.56 -10.12 -9.57
CA ASP A 175 -10.56 -11.18 -9.59
C ASP A 175 -10.32 -12.21 -8.48
N GLN A 176 -9.06 -12.64 -8.25
CA GLN A 176 -8.71 -13.52 -7.13
C GLN A 176 -9.10 -12.92 -5.76
N ILE A 177 -8.81 -11.63 -5.54
CA ILE A 177 -9.16 -10.93 -4.30
C ILE A 177 -10.67 -10.78 -4.14
N HIS A 178 -11.40 -10.51 -5.23
CA HIS A 178 -12.86 -10.48 -5.20
C HIS A 178 -13.46 -11.85 -4.85
N GLN A 179 -12.95 -12.93 -5.44
CA GLN A 179 -13.38 -14.28 -5.13
C GLN A 179 -13.10 -14.65 -3.67
N PHE A 180 -11.92 -14.29 -3.16
CA PHE A 180 -11.56 -14.43 -1.75
C PHE A 180 -12.57 -13.72 -0.82
N HIS A 181 -12.88 -12.46 -1.10
CA HIS A 181 -13.88 -11.68 -0.34
C HIS A 181 -15.27 -12.33 -0.38
N GLN A 182 -15.71 -12.74 -1.58
CA GLN A 182 -17.03 -13.34 -1.78
C GLN A 182 -17.16 -14.67 -1.04
N SER A 183 -16.13 -15.51 -1.06
CA SER A 183 -16.12 -16.79 -0.35
C SER A 183 -16.35 -16.58 1.15
N ILE A 184 -15.58 -15.68 1.78
CA ILE A 184 -15.72 -15.40 3.22
C ILE A 184 -17.09 -14.78 3.53
N SER A 185 -17.55 -13.86 2.67
CA SER A 185 -18.86 -13.24 2.85
C SER A 185 -20.02 -14.24 2.75
N LEU A 186 -19.91 -15.25 1.87
CA LEU A 186 -20.88 -16.33 1.76
C LEU A 186 -20.85 -17.26 2.97
N ASP A 187 -19.67 -17.60 3.49
CA ASP A 187 -19.54 -18.44 4.68
C ASP A 187 -20.18 -17.77 5.91
N LYS A 188 -19.97 -16.46 6.08
CA LYS A 188 -20.66 -15.69 7.12
C LYS A 188 -22.17 -15.69 6.97
N LYS A 189 -22.69 -15.60 5.74
CA LYS A 189 -24.13 -15.70 5.48
C LYS A 189 -24.66 -17.10 5.79
N ARG A 190 -23.92 -18.16 5.48
CA ARG A 190 -24.26 -19.54 5.83
C ARG A 190 -24.33 -19.72 7.35
N GLN A 191 -23.34 -19.22 8.08
CA GLN A 191 -23.33 -19.22 9.56
C GLN A 191 -24.54 -18.45 10.13
N ALA A 192 -24.82 -17.25 9.61
CA ALA A 192 -25.97 -16.45 10.04
C ALA A 192 -27.32 -17.13 9.75
N ALA A 193 -27.39 -17.95 8.70
CA ALA A 193 -28.56 -18.78 8.37
C ALA A 193 -28.65 -20.09 9.19
N GLY A 194 -27.71 -20.33 10.12
CA GLY A 194 -27.72 -21.48 11.02
C GLY A 194 -27.10 -22.75 10.44
N PHE A 195 -26.43 -22.69 9.28
CA PHE A 195 -25.65 -23.83 8.77
C PHE A 195 -24.36 -24.00 9.59
N ASP A 196 -23.99 -25.24 9.90
CA ASP A 196 -22.71 -25.60 10.54
C ASP A 196 -21.54 -25.50 9.54
N VAL A 197 -21.27 -24.28 9.09
CA VAL A 197 -20.06 -23.95 8.35
C VAL A 197 -19.03 -23.56 9.39
N LYS A 198 -18.21 -24.55 9.76
CA LYS A 198 -16.99 -24.28 10.53
C LYS A 198 -16.14 -23.32 9.74
N ASP A 199 -15.65 -22.26 10.38
CA ASP A 199 -14.58 -21.46 9.80
C ASP A 199 -13.49 -22.43 9.36
N ALA A 200 -13.11 -22.38 8.07
CA ALA A 200 -11.94 -23.08 7.57
C ALA A 200 -10.73 -22.54 8.33
N GLY A 201 -10.43 -23.17 9.47
CA GLY A 201 -10.00 -22.46 10.67
C GLY A 201 -8.79 -21.56 10.46
N GLY A 202 -8.94 -20.26 10.77
CA GLY A 202 -7.87 -19.33 11.14
C GLY A 202 -6.76 -19.06 10.11
N LYS A 203 -6.73 -19.75 8.97
CA LYS A 203 -5.63 -19.72 8.02
C LYS A 203 -5.91 -18.72 6.90
N TYR A 204 -5.93 -17.45 7.26
CA TYR A 204 -5.95 -16.35 6.27
C TYR A 204 -4.53 -15.94 5.85
N HIS A 205 -3.51 -16.68 6.28
CA HIS A 205 -2.14 -16.48 5.83
C HIS A 205 -2.05 -16.72 4.32
N MET A 206 -1.23 -15.89 3.67
CA MET A 206 -1.18 -15.82 2.21
C MET A 206 0.24 -15.61 1.68
N ILE A 207 0.46 -16.01 0.43
CA ILE A 207 1.66 -15.72 -0.35
C ILE A 207 1.33 -14.67 -1.41
N PHE A 208 2.18 -13.65 -1.52
CA PHE A 208 2.16 -12.68 -2.61
C PHE A 208 3.40 -12.89 -3.48
N GLN A 209 3.24 -13.47 -4.66
CA GLN A 209 4.38 -13.77 -5.52
C GLN A 209 4.34 -13.00 -6.83
N GLY A 210 5.47 -12.43 -7.23
CA GLY A 210 5.63 -11.69 -8.48
C GLY A 210 6.87 -10.82 -8.48
N ASN A 211 7.20 -10.25 -9.64
CA ASN A 211 8.42 -9.46 -9.84
C ASN A 211 8.45 -8.17 -8.98
N PRO A 212 9.63 -7.53 -8.79
CA PRO A 212 9.72 -6.25 -8.09
C PRO A 212 8.85 -5.22 -8.79
N GLY A 213 8.26 -4.29 -8.03
CA GLY A 213 7.51 -3.17 -8.62
C GLY A 213 6.14 -3.54 -9.21
N THR A 214 5.62 -4.75 -9.00
CA THR A 214 4.25 -5.14 -9.40
C THR A 214 3.17 -4.66 -8.43
N GLY A 215 3.51 -4.06 -7.29
CA GLY A 215 2.54 -3.47 -6.36
C GLY A 215 2.12 -4.36 -5.18
N LYS A 216 2.90 -5.41 -4.85
CA LYS A 216 2.67 -6.31 -3.71
C LYS A 216 2.36 -5.58 -2.40
N THR A 217 3.21 -4.63 -1.99
CA THR A 217 3.01 -3.86 -0.74
C THR A 217 1.76 -2.98 -0.80
N THR A 218 1.50 -2.33 -1.94
CA THR A 218 0.28 -1.53 -2.15
C THR A 218 -0.97 -2.38 -1.98
N MET A 219 -1.00 -3.56 -2.62
CA MET A 219 -2.11 -4.50 -2.46
C MET A 219 -2.19 -5.07 -1.04
N GLY A 220 -1.05 -5.24 -0.36
CA GLY A 220 -1.01 -5.69 1.04
C GLY A 220 -1.78 -4.75 1.97
N ARG A 221 -1.72 -3.43 1.73
CA ARG A 221 -2.50 -2.44 2.49
C ARG A 221 -4.00 -2.57 2.22
N VAL A 222 -4.39 -2.76 0.95
CA VAL A 222 -5.80 -3.00 0.58
C VAL A 222 -6.32 -4.28 1.23
N VAL A 223 -5.53 -5.36 1.21
CA VAL A 223 -5.92 -6.62 1.84
C VAL A 223 -5.99 -6.50 3.37
N ALA A 224 -5.07 -5.78 4.03
CA ALA A 224 -5.18 -5.52 5.47
C ALA A 224 -6.46 -4.77 5.83
N ALA A 225 -6.80 -3.73 5.06
CA ALA A 225 -8.06 -3.00 5.23
C ALA A 225 -9.29 -3.86 4.93
N LEU A 226 -9.23 -4.73 3.92
CA LEU A 226 -10.27 -5.71 3.62
C LEU A 226 -10.48 -6.64 4.80
N LEU A 227 -9.43 -7.30 5.30
CA LEU A 227 -9.48 -8.24 6.42
C LEU A 227 -10.12 -7.62 7.67
N LYS A 228 -9.81 -6.36 7.99
CA LYS A 228 -10.48 -5.61 9.07
C LYS A 228 -11.96 -5.41 8.79
N ARG A 229 -12.32 -4.97 7.57
CA ARG A 229 -13.72 -4.71 7.17
C ARG A 229 -14.58 -5.96 7.19
N ILE A 230 -14.02 -7.10 6.79
CA ILE A 230 -14.67 -8.41 6.94
C ILE A 230 -14.42 -9.05 8.30
N GLY A 231 -13.91 -8.33 9.30
CA GLY A 231 -13.81 -8.78 10.70
C GLY A 231 -12.93 -10.02 10.91
N ILE A 232 -11.95 -10.25 10.04
CA ILE A 232 -10.91 -11.28 10.24
C ILE A 232 -9.82 -10.75 11.17
N THR A 233 -9.42 -9.50 10.99
CA THR A 233 -8.49 -8.79 11.87
C THR A 233 -9.22 -7.68 12.63
N GLN A 234 -8.66 -7.24 13.77
CA GLN A 234 -9.23 -6.14 14.56
C GLN A 234 -8.76 -4.76 14.05
N SER A 235 -7.64 -4.75 13.33
CA SER A 235 -6.99 -3.58 12.76
C SER A 235 -6.57 -3.83 11.31
N ASP A 236 -6.39 -2.75 10.57
CA ASP A 236 -5.85 -2.65 9.21
C ASP A 236 -4.36 -2.31 9.22
N LEU A 237 -3.74 -2.30 10.41
CA LEU A 237 -2.30 -2.18 10.59
C LEU A 237 -1.58 -3.22 9.73
N LEU A 238 -0.69 -2.74 8.87
CA LEU A 238 0.24 -3.55 8.09
C LEU A 238 1.66 -3.25 8.60
N VAL A 239 2.29 -4.21 9.26
CA VAL A 239 3.70 -4.12 9.66
C VAL A 239 4.53 -4.80 8.58
N GLU A 240 5.30 -4.02 7.84
CA GLU A 240 6.21 -4.52 6.80
C GLU A 240 7.58 -4.83 7.41
N VAL A 241 8.08 -6.04 7.16
CA VAL A 241 9.37 -6.52 7.67
C VAL A 241 10.19 -7.21 6.59
N GLN A 242 11.51 -7.07 6.68
CA GLN A 242 12.49 -7.83 5.91
C GLN A 242 13.39 -8.67 6.82
N ARG A 243 14.28 -9.50 6.23
CA ARG A 243 15.18 -10.43 6.96
C ARG A 243 15.95 -9.75 8.08
N ASP A 244 16.51 -8.58 7.82
CA ASP A 244 17.33 -7.83 8.77
C ASP A 244 16.56 -7.36 10.02
N GLN A 245 15.24 -7.20 9.91
CA GLN A 245 14.37 -6.85 11.03
C GLN A 245 13.90 -8.07 11.82
N LEU A 246 14.01 -9.28 11.28
CA LEU A 246 13.61 -10.53 11.95
C LEU A 246 14.81 -11.27 12.55
N VAL A 247 15.93 -11.29 11.83
CA VAL A 247 17.13 -12.07 12.19
C VAL A 247 18.12 -11.20 12.95
N ALA A 248 18.63 -11.71 14.07
CA ALA A 248 19.66 -11.04 14.86
C ALA A 248 21.08 -11.52 14.47
N GLY A 249 22.11 -10.77 14.87
CA GLY A 249 23.51 -11.12 14.62
C GLY A 249 24.10 -12.14 15.60
N TYR A 250 23.42 -12.40 16.72
CA TYR A 250 23.89 -13.24 17.82
C TYR A 250 22.91 -14.36 18.13
N VAL A 251 23.44 -15.51 18.57
CA VAL A 251 22.67 -16.70 18.95
C VAL A 251 21.60 -16.35 20.00
N GLY A 252 20.38 -16.87 19.82
CA GLY A 252 19.28 -16.75 20.78
C GLY A 252 18.58 -15.38 20.82
N GLN A 253 18.98 -14.43 19.98
CA GLN A 253 18.34 -13.12 19.86
C GLN A 253 17.32 -13.06 18.72
N THR A 254 17.32 -14.04 17.81
CA THR A 254 16.44 -14.02 16.63
C THR A 254 14.99 -14.30 17.01
N ALA A 255 14.71 -15.31 17.85
CA ALA A 255 13.34 -15.57 18.29
C ALA A 255 12.70 -14.37 19.02
N PRO A 256 13.34 -13.72 20.02
CA PRO A 256 12.79 -12.51 20.65
C PRO A 256 12.55 -11.37 19.67
N LYS A 257 13.50 -11.12 18.75
CA LYS A 257 13.40 -10.05 17.74
C LYS A 257 12.25 -10.30 16.75
N THR A 258 12.09 -11.55 16.33
CA THR A 258 10.97 -11.96 15.49
C THR A 258 9.64 -11.83 16.24
N GLN A 259 9.59 -12.25 17.50
CA GLN A 259 8.38 -12.15 18.34
C GLN A 259 7.95 -10.70 18.55
N GLU A 260 8.88 -9.77 18.74
CA GLU A 260 8.57 -8.33 18.86
C GLU A 260 7.79 -7.82 17.64
N LYS A 261 8.18 -8.22 16.43
CA LYS A 261 7.47 -7.87 15.19
C LYS A 261 6.12 -8.55 15.05
N ILE A 262 5.99 -9.78 15.53
CA ILE A 262 4.69 -10.48 15.60
C ILE A 262 3.74 -9.74 16.55
N ASP A 263 4.24 -9.33 17.72
CA ASP A 263 3.47 -8.61 18.73
C ASP A 263 3.04 -7.22 18.24
N GLU A 264 3.94 -6.51 17.55
CA GLU A 264 3.64 -5.24 16.86
C GLU A 264 2.46 -5.39 15.87
N ALA A 265 2.42 -6.52 15.16
CA ALA A 265 1.41 -6.80 14.14
C ALA A 265 0.14 -7.48 14.67
N CYS A 266 0.08 -7.94 15.92
CA CYS A 266 -0.90 -8.88 16.49
C CYS A 266 -2.38 -8.66 16.08
N ALA A 267 -2.81 -7.41 15.97
CA ALA A 267 -4.20 -7.06 15.65
C ALA A 267 -4.50 -6.92 14.14
N GLY A 268 -3.48 -6.99 13.28
CA GLY A 268 -3.54 -6.72 11.85
C GLY A 268 -2.77 -7.74 11.03
N VAL A 269 -1.86 -7.26 10.18
CA VAL A 269 -1.12 -8.06 9.19
C VAL A 269 0.39 -7.85 9.36
N LEU A 270 1.14 -8.95 9.38
CA LEU A 270 2.59 -8.95 9.26
C LEU A 270 2.97 -9.30 7.82
N PHE A 271 3.60 -8.36 7.12
CA PHE A 271 4.01 -8.50 5.73
C PHE A 271 5.52 -8.74 5.67
N VAL A 272 5.91 -9.98 5.37
CA VAL A 272 7.31 -10.41 5.28
C VAL A 272 7.76 -10.31 3.83
N ASP A 273 8.45 -9.23 3.50
CA ASP A 273 8.97 -9.00 2.15
C ASP A 273 10.28 -9.76 1.92
N GLU A 274 10.46 -10.22 0.67
CA GLU A 274 11.51 -11.15 0.26
C GLU A 274 11.70 -12.34 1.24
N ALA A 275 10.60 -12.97 1.65
CA ALA A 275 10.58 -13.98 2.71
C ALA A 275 11.55 -15.15 2.49
N TYR A 276 11.79 -15.53 1.22
CA TYR A 276 12.75 -16.56 0.82
C TYR A 276 14.18 -16.27 1.30
N ARG A 277 14.52 -15.00 1.57
CA ARG A 277 15.83 -14.64 2.13
C ARG A 277 16.03 -15.20 3.53
N LEU A 278 14.96 -15.54 4.28
CA LEU A 278 15.08 -16.18 5.58
C LEU A 278 15.70 -17.59 5.49
N SER A 279 15.39 -18.35 4.44
CA SER A 279 15.98 -19.69 4.21
C SER A 279 17.35 -19.64 3.54
N GLN A 280 17.66 -18.56 2.82
CA GLN A 280 18.98 -18.33 2.21
C GLN A 280 19.99 -17.85 3.27
N GLY A 281 20.35 -18.73 4.21
CA GLY A 281 21.45 -18.50 5.13
C GLY A 281 22.79 -18.47 4.38
N SER A 282 23.63 -17.49 4.71
CA SER A 282 24.97 -17.25 4.18
C SER A 282 25.79 -18.54 4.03
N LYS A 283 26.71 -18.60 3.06
CA LYS A 283 27.71 -19.69 2.82
C LYS A 283 28.55 -20.12 4.05
N SER A 284 28.28 -19.55 5.23
CA SER A 284 28.95 -19.79 6.51
C SER A 284 28.09 -20.53 7.56
N GLY A 285 26.92 -21.09 7.21
CA GLY A 285 26.22 -22.07 8.05
C GLY A 285 25.52 -21.53 9.31
N SER A 286 25.01 -20.29 9.31
CA SER A 286 24.28 -19.75 10.46
C SER A 286 22.77 -20.05 10.42
N ASP A 287 22.29 -20.85 11.37
CA ASP A 287 20.89 -21.33 11.50
C ASP A 287 19.87 -20.25 11.93
N TYR A 288 20.28 -18.99 12.09
CA TYR A 288 19.41 -17.93 12.63
C TYR A 288 18.18 -17.64 11.77
N GLY A 289 18.27 -17.81 10.45
CA GLY A 289 17.11 -17.63 9.56
C GLY A 289 16.02 -18.68 9.80
N LYS A 290 16.40 -19.92 10.15
CA LYS A 290 15.44 -20.99 10.46
C LYS A 290 14.71 -20.69 11.77
N GLU A 291 15.41 -20.17 12.78
CA GLU A 291 14.82 -19.77 14.07
C GLU A 291 13.71 -18.73 13.90
N ALA A 292 13.90 -17.75 12.99
CA ALA A 292 12.86 -16.78 12.65
C ALA A 292 11.64 -17.45 12.00
N ILE A 293 11.86 -18.36 11.04
CA ILE A 293 10.78 -19.10 10.36
C ILE A 293 9.99 -19.96 11.37
N GLU A 294 10.67 -20.65 12.28
CA GLU A 294 10.04 -21.44 13.34
C GLU A 294 9.18 -20.58 14.26
N THR A 295 9.67 -19.40 14.65
CA THR A 295 8.94 -18.43 15.47
C THR A 295 7.67 -17.95 14.75
N LEU A 296 7.78 -17.59 13.46
CA LEU A 296 6.64 -17.20 12.62
C LEU A 296 5.61 -18.34 12.50
N MET A 297 6.07 -19.58 12.25
CA MET A 297 5.20 -20.75 12.17
C MET A 297 4.46 -21.05 13.48
N GLY A 298 5.12 -20.82 14.63
CA GLY A 298 4.50 -20.92 15.96
C GLY A 298 3.33 -19.95 16.08
N ALA A 299 3.54 -18.68 15.76
CA ALA A 299 2.49 -17.66 15.81
C ALA A 299 1.31 -17.94 14.86
N MET A 300 1.54 -18.56 13.70
CA MET A 300 0.46 -18.98 12.77
C MET A 300 -0.49 -20.05 13.35
N THR A 301 -0.14 -20.68 14.47
CA THR A 301 -1.01 -21.64 15.16
C THR A 301 -1.85 -21.03 16.27
N GLU A 302 -1.58 -19.77 16.62
CA GLU A 302 -2.36 -19.07 17.63
C GLU A 302 -3.80 -18.81 17.15
N PRO A 303 -4.78 -18.81 18.07
CA PRO A 303 -6.16 -18.44 17.76
C PRO A 303 -6.28 -17.05 17.11
N PRO A 304 -7.34 -16.81 16.30
CA PRO A 304 -7.62 -15.51 15.73
C PRO A 304 -7.59 -14.38 16.77
N GLY A 305 -6.92 -13.28 16.44
CA GLY A 305 -6.77 -12.11 17.31
C GLY A 305 -5.65 -12.21 18.36
N LYS A 306 -4.91 -13.33 18.43
CA LYS A 306 -3.66 -13.43 19.22
C LYS A 306 -2.39 -13.30 18.39
N ALA A 307 -2.48 -13.53 17.08
CA ALA A 307 -1.39 -13.39 16.13
C ALA A 307 -1.88 -12.68 14.86
N PRO A 308 -0.98 -12.00 14.14
CA PRO A 308 -1.31 -11.35 12.90
C PRO A 308 -1.66 -12.37 11.81
N VAL A 309 -2.42 -11.92 10.82
CA VAL A 309 -2.41 -12.59 9.51
C VAL A 309 -1.05 -12.37 8.87
N MET A 310 -0.46 -13.43 8.32
CA MET A 310 0.89 -13.40 7.75
C MET A 310 0.79 -13.33 6.23
N VAL A 311 1.50 -12.38 5.63
CA VAL A 311 1.66 -12.27 4.17
C VAL A 311 3.13 -12.48 3.87
N PHE A 312 3.48 -13.55 3.15
CA PHE A 312 4.84 -13.80 2.70
C PHE A 312 4.99 -13.36 1.25
N ALA A 313 5.88 -12.41 0.98
CA ALA A 313 6.06 -11.84 -0.35
C ALA A 313 7.44 -12.18 -0.94
N GLY A 314 7.50 -12.34 -2.27
CA GLY A 314 8.77 -12.61 -2.97
C GLY A 314 8.62 -12.92 -4.45
N TYR A 315 9.71 -13.34 -5.10
CA TYR A 315 9.68 -13.78 -6.49
C TYR A 315 9.13 -15.19 -6.61
N PRO A 316 8.39 -15.53 -7.69
CA PRO A 316 7.71 -16.83 -7.80
C PRO A 316 8.65 -18.03 -7.62
N ASN A 317 9.82 -18.04 -8.27
CA ASN A 317 10.77 -19.15 -8.20
C ASN A 317 11.41 -19.28 -6.80
N ASP A 318 11.79 -18.16 -6.20
CA ASP A 318 12.36 -18.15 -4.86
C ASP A 318 11.32 -18.54 -3.80
N MET A 319 10.08 -18.09 -3.94
CA MET A 319 8.97 -18.48 -3.07
C MET A 319 8.64 -19.97 -3.20
N ALA A 320 8.65 -20.52 -4.42
CA ALA A 320 8.50 -21.97 -4.62
C ALA A 320 9.58 -22.76 -3.85
N SER A 321 10.84 -22.30 -3.92
CA SER A 321 11.97 -22.92 -3.22
C SER A 321 11.85 -22.77 -1.69
N PHE A 322 11.45 -21.59 -1.22
CA PHE A 322 11.18 -21.29 0.19
C PHE A 322 10.09 -22.19 0.76
N MET A 323 9.01 -22.41 0.02
CA MET A 323 7.89 -23.26 0.45
C MET A 323 8.26 -24.75 0.47
N GLN A 324 9.08 -25.20 -0.49
CA GLN A 324 9.60 -26.57 -0.50
C GLN A 324 10.52 -26.84 0.70
N ALA A 325 11.41 -25.90 1.02
CA ALA A 325 12.32 -26.00 2.16
C ALA A 325 11.59 -26.00 3.52
N ASN A 326 10.39 -25.39 3.58
CA ASN A 326 9.64 -25.18 4.81
C ASN A 326 8.22 -25.76 4.71
N SER A 327 8.10 -27.10 4.63
CA SER A 327 6.80 -27.79 4.50
C SER A 327 5.77 -27.43 5.59
N GLY A 328 6.21 -26.95 6.75
CA GLY A 328 5.34 -26.44 7.81
C GLY A 328 4.56 -25.17 7.42
N LEU A 329 5.16 -24.28 6.63
CA LEU A 329 4.49 -23.10 6.07
C LEU A 329 3.47 -23.51 5.01
N TYR A 330 3.84 -24.44 4.13
CA TYR A 330 2.96 -24.94 3.05
C TYR A 330 1.62 -25.44 3.56
N ARG A 331 1.57 -26.10 4.73
CA ARG A 331 0.32 -26.61 5.32
C ARG A 331 -0.54 -25.55 6.01
N ARG A 332 0.01 -24.36 6.25
CA ARG A 332 -0.64 -23.29 7.04
C ARG A 332 -1.09 -22.12 6.18
N ILE A 333 -0.47 -21.91 5.02
CA ILE A 333 -0.84 -20.89 4.06
C ILE A 333 -1.91 -21.47 3.13
N ALA A 334 -3.07 -20.81 3.05
CA ALA A 334 -4.21 -21.27 2.27
C ALA A 334 -4.35 -20.54 0.93
N TYR A 335 -3.78 -19.34 0.83
CA TYR A 335 -3.97 -18.45 -0.31
C TYR A 335 -2.64 -18.08 -0.96
N THR A 336 -2.60 -18.12 -2.28
CA THR A 336 -1.48 -17.62 -3.08
C THR A 336 -2.05 -16.65 -4.09
N PHE A 337 -1.46 -15.46 -4.16
CA PHE A 337 -1.86 -14.39 -5.05
C PHE A 337 -0.71 -14.05 -5.99
N ASP A 338 -0.99 -14.15 -7.29
CA ASP A 338 -0.01 -13.94 -8.35
C ASP A 338 -0.06 -12.49 -8.85
N PHE A 339 1.09 -11.84 -8.82
CA PHE A 339 1.29 -10.48 -9.31
C PHE A 339 1.99 -10.53 -10.65
N GLU A 340 1.21 -10.46 -11.72
CA GLU A 340 1.67 -10.44 -13.10
C GLU A 340 2.47 -9.16 -13.42
N ASP A 341 3.29 -9.24 -14.45
CA ASP A 341 4.01 -8.09 -14.98
C ASP A 341 3.04 -7.12 -15.66
N TYR A 342 3.31 -5.82 -15.51
CA TYR A 342 2.51 -4.78 -16.14
C TYR A 342 2.69 -4.75 -17.65
N THR A 343 1.58 -4.59 -18.37
CA THR A 343 1.61 -4.32 -19.80
C THR A 343 2.20 -2.92 -20.06
N PRO A 344 2.70 -2.63 -21.29
CA PRO A 344 3.14 -1.27 -21.64
C PRO A 344 2.06 -0.21 -21.40
N LEU A 345 0.79 -0.56 -21.59
CA LEU A 345 -0.35 0.32 -21.33
C LEU A 345 -0.54 0.60 -19.84
N ASP A 346 -0.39 -0.43 -19.00
CA ASP A 346 -0.45 -0.26 -17.54
C ASP A 346 0.71 0.61 -17.06
N LEU A 347 1.93 0.37 -17.56
CA LEU A 347 3.11 1.19 -17.25
C LEU A 347 2.91 2.66 -17.67
N ALA A 348 2.27 2.91 -18.82
CA ALA A 348 1.96 4.26 -19.28
C ALA A 348 0.99 4.98 -18.33
N LYS A 349 -0.09 4.31 -17.91
CA LYS A 349 -1.05 4.83 -16.94
C LYS A 349 -0.40 5.05 -15.56
N ILE A 350 0.45 4.11 -15.11
CA ILE A 350 1.18 4.21 -13.85
C ILE A 350 2.11 5.43 -13.87
N LEU A 351 2.83 5.62 -14.98
CA LEU A 351 3.70 6.78 -15.18
C LEU A 351 2.91 8.10 -15.14
N GLY A 352 1.74 8.15 -15.78
CA GLY A 352 0.84 9.31 -15.70
C GLY A 352 0.40 9.62 -14.28
N LYS A 353 -0.11 8.61 -13.55
CA LYS A 353 -0.54 8.75 -12.15
C LYS A 353 0.61 9.17 -11.23
N MET A 354 1.80 8.61 -11.44
CA MET A 354 3.01 8.94 -10.70
C MET A 354 3.48 10.38 -10.94
N ALA A 355 3.50 10.84 -12.20
CA ALA A 355 3.87 12.20 -12.55
C ALA A 355 2.92 13.20 -11.87
N GLN A 356 1.61 12.95 -11.95
CA GLN A 356 0.59 13.78 -11.31
C GLN A 356 0.77 13.83 -9.79
N GLY A 357 0.99 12.68 -9.14
CA GLY A 357 1.24 12.62 -7.69
C GLY A 357 2.50 13.38 -7.24
N LYS A 358 3.45 13.61 -8.15
CA LYS A 358 4.66 14.42 -7.92
C LYS A 358 4.51 15.88 -8.34
N GLY A 359 3.32 16.31 -8.76
CA GLY A 359 3.04 17.68 -9.19
C GLY A 359 3.43 18.01 -10.63
N PHE A 360 3.64 16.99 -11.48
CA PHE A 360 3.97 17.15 -12.89
C PHE A 360 2.82 16.69 -13.78
N GLY A 361 2.68 17.32 -14.95
CA GLY A 361 1.77 16.87 -16.01
C GLY A 361 2.50 16.14 -17.11
N LEU A 362 1.82 15.23 -17.80
CA LEU A 362 2.25 14.74 -19.11
C LEU A 362 1.49 15.52 -20.18
N SER A 363 2.17 15.85 -21.29
CA SER A 363 1.56 16.58 -22.40
C SER A 363 0.32 15.84 -22.97
N ALA A 364 -0.61 16.61 -23.54
CA ALA A 364 -1.92 16.09 -23.96
C ALA A 364 -1.83 14.93 -24.97
N ASP A 365 -0.83 14.95 -25.85
CA ASP A 365 -0.55 13.88 -26.81
C ASP A 365 -0.18 12.55 -26.12
N LEU A 366 0.52 12.59 -24.98
CA LEU A 366 0.90 11.40 -24.20
C LEU A 366 -0.26 10.79 -23.41
N THR A 367 -1.25 11.61 -23.04
CA THR A 367 -2.39 11.21 -22.19
C THR A 367 -3.66 10.92 -23.01
N SER A 368 -3.78 11.51 -24.19
CA SER A 368 -4.88 11.29 -25.13
C SER A 368 -5.03 9.80 -25.50
N ASN A 369 -6.26 9.42 -25.89
CA ASN A 369 -6.59 8.03 -26.25
C ASN A 369 -6.11 7.01 -25.21
N ASN A 370 -6.35 7.29 -23.92
CA ASN A 370 -6.02 6.38 -22.83
C ASN A 370 -4.53 5.98 -22.78
N PHE A 371 -3.62 6.93 -23.02
CA PHE A 371 -2.17 6.72 -23.00
C PHE A 371 -1.60 5.81 -24.11
N GLU A 372 -2.32 5.57 -25.20
CA GLU A 372 -1.86 4.71 -26.31
C GLU A 372 -0.51 5.13 -26.90
N VAL A 373 -0.25 6.43 -27.05
CA VAL A 373 1.02 6.95 -27.58
C VAL A 373 2.15 6.64 -26.61
N LEU A 374 1.97 6.94 -25.33
CA LEU A 374 2.97 6.67 -24.30
C LEU A 374 3.23 5.17 -24.13
N SER A 375 2.18 4.33 -24.22
CA SER A 375 2.28 2.87 -24.23
C SER A 375 3.21 2.39 -25.35
N ARG A 376 3.00 2.88 -26.58
CA ARG A 376 3.86 2.53 -27.72
C ARG A 376 5.30 2.99 -27.53
N MET A 377 5.49 4.21 -26.99
CA MET A 377 6.83 4.72 -26.69
C MET A 377 7.58 3.88 -25.65
N ILE A 378 6.87 3.40 -24.61
CA ILE A 378 7.43 2.47 -23.62
C ILE A 378 7.77 1.14 -24.30
N GLU A 379 6.85 0.59 -25.08
CA GLU A 379 7.04 -0.70 -25.75
C GLU A 379 8.24 -0.71 -26.71
N GLU A 380 8.38 0.33 -27.54
CA GLU A 380 9.46 0.49 -28.52
C GLU A 380 10.77 0.99 -27.90
N GLY A 381 10.68 1.76 -26.82
CA GLY A 381 11.81 2.41 -26.17
C GLY A 381 12.50 1.56 -25.10
N THR A 382 11.86 0.47 -24.66
CA THR A 382 12.39 -0.41 -23.60
C THR A 382 12.37 -1.88 -24.03
N LEU A 383 13.18 -2.69 -23.34
CA LEU A 383 13.23 -4.13 -23.57
C LEU A 383 12.15 -4.86 -22.77
N PRO A 384 11.52 -5.92 -23.32
CA PRO A 384 10.57 -6.74 -22.58
C PRO A 384 11.11 -7.23 -21.24
N GLU A 385 12.37 -7.68 -21.20
CA GLU A 385 13.01 -8.18 -19.99
C GLU A 385 13.27 -7.06 -18.98
N ALA A 386 13.60 -5.86 -19.44
CA ALA A 386 13.76 -4.69 -18.59
C ALA A 386 12.42 -4.29 -17.95
N ARG A 387 11.32 -4.37 -18.71
CA ARG A 387 9.96 -4.11 -18.19
C ARG A 387 9.56 -5.16 -17.15
N ALA A 388 9.77 -6.45 -17.43
CA ALA A 388 9.45 -7.53 -16.50
C ALA A 388 10.27 -7.44 -15.19
N LEU A 389 11.56 -7.11 -15.28
CA LEU A 389 12.41 -7.00 -14.08
C LEU A 389 12.10 -5.79 -13.20
N MET A 390 11.67 -4.67 -13.79
CA MET A 390 11.51 -3.42 -13.05
C MET A 390 10.04 -3.05 -12.78
N ASN A 391 9.09 -3.46 -13.62
CA ASN A 391 7.66 -3.10 -13.56
C ASN A 391 7.45 -1.62 -13.20
N GLY A 392 6.71 -1.28 -12.14
CA GLY A 392 6.52 0.12 -11.71
C GLY A 392 7.83 0.87 -11.42
N GLY A 393 8.92 0.17 -11.10
CA GLY A 393 10.25 0.74 -10.97
C GLY A 393 10.83 1.28 -12.28
N ILE A 394 10.38 0.79 -13.44
CA ILE A 394 10.76 1.39 -14.73
C ILE A 394 10.12 2.76 -14.90
N CYS A 395 8.88 2.94 -14.45
CA CYS A 395 8.17 4.22 -14.49
C CYS A 395 8.89 5.27 -13.64
N GLU A 396 9.38 4.90 -12.45
CA GLU A 396 10.21 5.77 -11.60
C GLU A 396 11.46 6.27 -12.33
N ARG A 397 12.15 5.36 -13.04
CA ARG A 397 13.35 5.72 -13.83
C ARG A 397 13.02 6.59 -15.03
N ILE A 398 11.97 6.25 -15.77
CA ILE A 398 11.48 7.04 -16.91
C ILE A 398 11.14 8.46 -16.45
N PHE A 399 10.34 8.58 -15.37
CA PHE A 399 10.00 9.88 -14.80
C PHE A 399 11.24 10.67 -14.41
N THR A 400 12.17 10.05 -13.69
CA THR A 400 13.41 10.71 -13.23
C THR A 400 14.21 11.28 -14.39
N PHE A 401 14.42 10.50 -15.46
CA PHE A 401 15.18 10.96 -16.62
C PHE A 401 14.39 11.95 -17.49
N ALA A 402 13.08 11.81 -17.61
CA ALA A 402 12.23 12.76 -18.33
C ALA A 402 12.22 14.12 -17.63
N LYS A 403 12.15 14.12 -16.28
CA LYS A 403 12.25 15.32 -15.46
C LYS A 403 13.62 16.00 -15.60
N GLN A 404 14.71 15.23 -15.70
CA GLN A 404 16.03 15.80 -16.02
C GLN A 404 16.09 16.43 -17.41
N SER A 405 15.43 15.83 -18.41
CA SER A 405 15.31 16.42 -19.75
C SER A 405 14.52 17.74 -19.72
N LEU A 406 13.39 17.74 -19.01
CA LEU A 406 12.58 18.94 -18.77
C LEU A 406 13.39 20.05 -18.10
N ASP A 407 14.14 19.73 -17.03
CA ASP A 407 14.99 20.69 -16.33
C ASP A 407 16.02 21.34 -17.28
N GLY A 408 16.65 20.54 -18.16
CA GLY A 408 17.59 21.03 -19.16
C GLY A 408 16.94 21.96 -20.18
N ARG A 409 15.73 21.64 -20.66
CA ARG A 409 14.95 22.49 -21.58
C ARG A 409 14.50 23.79 -20.91
N CYS A 410 14.07 23.75 -19.65
CA CYS A 410 13.73 24.92 -18.86
C CYS A 410 14.94 25.85 -18.69
N GLN A 411 16.12 25.29 -18.39
CA GLN A 411 17.36 26.06 -18.27
C GLN A 411 17.75 26.75 -19.59
N ALA A 412 17.61 26.06 -20.72
CA ALA A 412 17.95 26.62 -22.04
C ALA A 412 17.00 27.73 -22.49
N SER A 413 15.71 27.63 -22.14
CA SER A 413 14.67 28.61 -22.50
C SER A 413 14.53 29.76 -21.50
N GLY A 414 14.97 29.57 -20.25
CA GLY A 414 14.75 30.51 -19.15
C GLY A 414 13.31 30.48 -18.60
N GLN A 415 12.46 29.55 -19.07
CA GLN A 415 11.08 29.40 -18.62
C GLN A 415 10.93 28.12 -17.80
N VAL A 416 10.18 28.19 -16.69
CA VAL A 416 9.87 27.02 -15.87
C VAL A 416 8.62 26.34 -16.41
N SER A 417 8.63 25.00 -16.44
CA SER A 417 7.47 24.18 -16.78
C SER A 417 7.41 22.95 -15.90
N VAL A 418 6.19 22.45 -15.67
CA VAL A 418 5.89 21.17 -15.01
C VAL A 418 5.31 20.14 -15.97
N GLU A 419 5.28 20.46 -17.27
CA GLU A 419 4.76 19.58 -18.31
C GLU A 419 5.91 18.80 -18.99
N ILE A 420 5.87 17.48 -18.81
CA ILE A 420 6.78 16.51 -19.44
C ILE A 420 6.23 16.18 -20.84
N THR A 421 7.07 16.38 -21.85
CA THR A 421 6.70 16.20 -23.26
C THR A 421 7.13 14.83 -23.80
N ALA A 422 6.65 14.46 -24.99
CA ALA A 422 7.10 13.26 -25.69
C ALA A 422 8.61 13.24 -25.99
N GLU A 423 9.23 14.41 -26.20
CA GLU A 423 10.69 14.50 -26.37
C GLU A 423 11.42 14.13 -25.07
N ASP A 424 10.94 14.63 -23.93
CA ASP A 424 11.49 14.33 -22.61
C ASP A 424 11.40 12.83 -22.29
N ILE A 425 10.26 12.18 -22.59
CA ILE A 425 10.09 10.73 -22.47
C ILE A 425 11.04 9.98 -23.42
N THR A 426 11.18 10.44 -24.66
CA THR A 426 12.07 9.80 -25.64
C THR A 426 13.52 9.81 -25.15
N MET A 427 13.97 10.93 -24.58
CA MET A 427 15.30 11.07 -23.96
C MET A 427 15.44 10.23 -22.70
N ALA A 428 14.36 10.04 -21.93
CA ALA A 428 14.37 9.17 -20.77
C ALA A 428 14.61 7.70 -21.15
N MET A 429 13.93 7.22 -22.21
CA MET A 429 14.05 5.83 -22.66
C MET A 429 15.45 5.47 -23.12
N THR A 430 16.22 6.43 -23.65
CA THR A 430 17.61 6.18 -24.08
C THR A 430 18.57 5.89 -22.92
N ARG A 431 18.14 6.20 -21.69
CA ARG A 431 18.95 6.08 -20.47
C ARG A 431 18.55 4.89 -19.61
N ILE A 432 17.54 4.12 -20.02
CA ILE A 432 17.17 2.88 -19.34
C ILE A 432 18.26 1.84 -19.59
N PRO A 433 18.92 1.32 -18.53
CA PRO A 433 19.99 0.36 -18.73
C PRO A 433 19.44 -0.96 -19.28
N PRO A 434 20.24 -1.69 -20.07
CA PRO A 434 19.87 -3.04 -20.46
C PRO A 434 19.76 -3.94 -19.22
N PRO A 435 18.91 -4.99 -19.29
CA PRO A 435 18.85 -5.98 -18.22
C PRO A 435 20.23 -6.64 -18.03
N PRO A 436 20.60 -7.03 -16.80
CA PRO A 436 21.82 -7.80 -16.57
C PRO A 436 21.76 -9.09 -17.39
N ARG A 437 22.87 -9.44 -18.04
CA ARG A 437 23.02 -10.74 -18.68
C ARG A 437 22.93 -11.80 -17.58
N ARG A 438 22.13 -12.84 -17.78
CA ARG A 438 22.34 -14.07 -17.01
C ARG A 438 23.71 -14.57 -17.44
N ASP A 439 24.66 -14.60 -16.51
CA ASP A 439 25.82 -15.44 -16.70
C ASP A 439 25.26 -16.85 -16.66
N ASP A 440 25.07 -17.43 -17.83
CA ASP A 440 24.92 -18.86 -18.02
C ASP A 440 26.28 -19.45 -17.67
N GLY A 441 26.59 -19.47 -16.36
CA GLY A 441 27.78 -20.10 -15.83
C GLY A 441 27.73 -21.54 -16.30
N GLY A 442 28.70 -21.90 -17.13
CA GLY A 442 28.94 -23.29 -17.52
C GLY A 442 29.27 -24.09 -16.28
N ASP A 443 28.26 -24.76 -15.74
CA ASP A 443 28.46 -26.04 -15.10
C ASP A 443 28.21 -27.09 -16.18
N ASP A 444 29.29 -27.46 -16.88
CA ASP A 444 29.42 -28.76 -17.53
C ASP A 444 29.36 -29.81 -16.41
N ASP A 445 28.16 -30.18 -15.97
CA ASP A 445 27.96 -31.41 -15.19
C ASP A 445 27.42 -32.50 -16.12
N ASP A 446 28.33 -33.39 -16.45
CA ASP A 446 28.21 -34.53 -17.34
C ASP A 446 27.24 -35.56 -16.70
N GLY A 447 26.00 -35.61 -17.20
CA GLY A 447 24.94 -36.42 -16.59
C GLY A 447 23.78 -36.71 -17.54
N GLY A 448 23.98 -37.65 -18.46
CA GLY A 448 23.10 -37.93 -19.60
C GLY A 448 21.61 -38.20 -19.32
N GLY A 449 20.78 -37.88 -20.31
CA GLY A 449 19.55 -38.62 -20.59
C GLY A 449 18.33 -37.83 -21.07
N GLY A 450 18.23 -37.63 -22.39
CA GLY A 450 16.97 -37.80 -23.14
C GLY A 450 15.93 -36.67 -23.16
N GLY A 451 15.67 -36.13 -24.37
CA GLY A 451 14.31 -35.77 -24.79
C GLY A 451 14.08 -34.38 -25.38
N GLY A 452 13.98 -34.30 -26.72
CA GLY A 452 12.87 -33.60 -27.38
C GLY A 452 13.01 -32.11 -27.72
N GLY A 453 13.45 -31.83 -28.95
CA GLY A 453 13.07 -30.70 -29.81
C GLY A 453 12.39 -29.46 -29.19
N GLY A 454 13.20 -28.49 -28.76
CA GLY A 454 12.75 -27.13 -28.39
C GLY A 454 13.82 -26.03 -28.51
N GLY A 455 15.10 -26.39 -28.52
CA GLY A 455 16.20 -25.41 -28.44
C GLY A 455 16.42 -24.51 -29.66
N GLY A 456 15.89 -24.87 -30.85
CA GLY A 456 16.03 -24.04 -32.05
C GLY A 456 15.18 -22.77 -32.02
N ASP A 457 13.95 -22.88 -31.50
CA ASP A 457 13.01 -21.76 -31.45
C ASP A 457 13.36 -20.80 -30.28
N GLU A 458 13.89 -21.34 -29.19
CA GLU A 458 14.40 -20.56 -28.06
C GLU A 458 15.69 -19.80 -28.41
N ARG A 459 16.60 -20.43 -29.17
CA ARG A 459 17.81 -19.77 -29.68
C ARG A 459 17.50 -18.66 -30.67
N LEU A 460 16.55 -18.87 -31.58
CA LEU A 460 16.08 -17.84 -32.51
C LEU A 460 15.36 -16.69 -31.79
N ARG A 461 14.59 -16.98 -30.74
CA ARG A 461 14.01 -15.94 -29.87
C ARG A 461 15.08 -15.12 -29.16
N LEU A 462 16.09 -15.77 -28.60
CA LEU A 462 17.25 -15.11 -27.98
C LEU A 462 18.02 -14.25 -28.98
N GLU A 463 18.28 -14.75 -30.18
CA GLU A 463 18.92 -13.98 -31.25
C GLU A 463 18.06 -12.79 -31.69
N LEU A 464 16.75 -12.96 -31.88
CA LEU A 464 15.84 -11.88 -32.22
C LEU A 464 15.76 -10.83 -31.11
N THR A 465 15.74 -11.25 -29.84
CA THR A 465 15.82 -10.35 -28.69
C THR A 465 17.15 -9.59 -28.69
N ASN A 466 18.27 -10.26 -28.94
CA ASN A 466 19.60 -9.63 -28.99
C ASN A 466 19.72 -8.64 -30.17
N VAL A 467 19.15 -8.96 -31.34
CA VAL A 467 19.07 -8.05 -32.49
C VAL A 467 18.16 -6.86 -32.17
N LYS A 468 17.01 -7.07 -31.51
CA LYS A 468 16.14 -5.97 -31.03
C LYS A 468 16.85 -5.11 -29.99
N GLN A 469 17.63 -5.70 -29.10
CA GLN A 469 18.49 -4.99 -28.13
C GLN A 469 19.51 -4.12 -28.85
N GLN A 470 20.24 -4.67 -29.81
CA GLN A 470 21.18 -3.91 -30.61
C GLN A 470 20.49 -2.81 -31.43
N LEU A 471 19.33 -3.07 -32.02
CA LEU A 471 18.58 -2.07 -32.77
C LEU A 471 18.09 -0.93 -31.88
N ILE A 472 17.61 -1.22 -30.67
CA ILE A 472 17.22 -0.20 -29.70
C ILE A 472 18.44 0.61 -29.27
N LEU A 473 19.56 -0.03 -28.91
CA LEU A 473 20.81 0.63 -28.58
C LEU A 473 21.32 1.53 -29.72
N VAL A 474 21.29 1.05 -30.96
CA VAL A 474 21.68 1.83 -32.16
C VAL A 474 20.71 3.00 -32.38
N LYS A 475 19.40 2.79 -32.21
CA LYS A 475 18.41 3.87 -32.29
C LYS A 475 18.62 4.92 -31.19
N GLN A 476 18.98 4.50 -29.98
CA GLN A 476 19.33 5.39 -28.87
C GLN A 476 20.58 6.20 -29.23
N GLN A 477 21.67 5.55 -29.63
CA GLN A 477 22.90 6.21 -30.07
C GLN A 477 22.67 7.20 -31.22
N LEU A 478 21.84 6.84 -32.21
CA LEU A 478 21.48 7.71 -33.33
C LEU A 478 20.68 8.94 -32.88
N ARG A 479 19.77 8.78 -31.91
CA ARG A 479 19.01 9.90 -31.33
C ARG A 479 19.93 10.86 -30.57
N THR A 480 20.85 10.33 -29.75
CA THR A 480 21.84 11.15 -29.04
C THR A 480 22.72 11.92 -30.00
N ALA A 481 23.26 11.26 -31.03
CA ALA A 481 24.10 11.90 -32.05
C ALA A 481 23.34 12.99 -32.85
N ARG A 482 22.04 12.80 -33.08
CA ARG A 482 21.19 13.83 -33.72
C ARG A 482 20.94 15.03 -32.81
N ALA A 483 20.70 14.80 -31.51
CA ALA A 483 20.56 15.86 -30.53
C ALA A 483 21.85 16.70 -30.41
N ASP A 484 23.01 16.03 -30.34
CA ASP A 484 24.32 16.69 -30.32
C ASP A 484 24.59 17.47 -31.60
N SER A 485 24.26 16.92 -32.78
CA SER A 485 24.38 17.62 -34.07
C SER A 485 23.50 18.87 -34.14
N SER A 486 22.28 18.81 -33.60
CA SER A 486 21.36 19.95 -33.53
C SER A 486 21.92 21.05 -32.63
N ARG A 487 22.41 20.68 -31.44
CA ARG A 487 23.05 21.60 -30.50
C ARG A 487 24.26 22.30 -31.12
N LEU A 488 25.16 21.54 -31.76
CA LEU A 488 26.34 22.08 -32.41
C LEU A 488 26.00 23.04 -33.57
N ARG A 489 24.92 22.78 -34.32
CA ARG A 489 24.43 23.74 -35.32
C ARG A 489 23.93 25.03 -34.69
N GLY A 490 23.19 24.95 -33.58
CA GLY A 490 22.75 26.13 -32.84
C GLY A 490 23.93 26.96 -32.30
N GLU A 491 24.98 26.31 -31.80
CA GLU A 491 26.23 26.97 -31.39
C GLU A 491 26.98 27.59 -32.59
N LEU A 492 26.99 26.91 -33.74
CA LEU A 492 27.57 27.41 -34.99
C LEU A 492 26.83 28.65 -35.53
N ASP A 493 25.50 28.65 -35.50
CA ASP A 493 24.71 29.78 -35.98
C ASP A 493 24.83 30.98 -35.03
N ARG A 494 24.89 30.75 -33.71
CA ARG A 494 25.21 31.81 -32.72
C ARG A 494 26.61 32.40 -32.92
N THR A 495 27.61 31.56 -33.18
CA THR A 495 28.98 32.05 -33.44
C THR A 495 29.07 32.80 -34.76
N LYS A 496 28.37 32.36 -35.82
CA LYS A 496 28.24 33.12 -37.08
C LYS A 496 27.56 34.47 -36.89
N ALA A 497 26.51 34.54 -36.07
CA ALA A 497 25.80 35.78 -35.77
C ALA A 497 26.64 36.76 -34.90
N LEU A 498 27.58 36.25 -34.09
CA LEU A 498 28.55 37.08 -33.36
C LEU A 498 29.72 37.55 -34.25
N LEU A 499 30.01 36.82 -35.33
CA LEU A 499 31.08 37.12 -36.29
C LEU A 499 30.66 38.15 -37.36
N ALA A 500 29.37 38.19 -37.71
CA ALA A 500 28.75 39.16 -38.61
C ALA A 500 28.42 40.46 -37.87
#